data_AF-A0A2U1QLN7-F1
#
_entry.id   AF-A0A2U1QLN7-F1
#
_cell.length_a   1.000
_cell.length_b   1.000
_cell.length_c   1.000
_cell.angle_alpha   90.00
_cell.angle_beta   90.00
_cell.angle_gamma   90.00
#
_symmetry.space_group_name_H-M   'P 1'
#
loop_
_entity.id
_entity.type
_entity.pdbx_description
1 polymer ?
#
loop_
_entity_poly.entity_id
_entity_poly.type
_entity_poly.pdbx_seq_one_letter_code
_entity_poly.pdbx_strand_id
1 'polypeptide(L)'
;MIVIDSIAALFRSEFENNACDLKKRCDLFFRISACLKGIAKRFGVAVVVTNQVVDLMDDGGTSGVRVGNIEWLWSSGRRVCPALGLSWANCVNTRLFLSMCEMVEGVGEGLGDDGFMRRGKRRELHVVFAPHLPYSCCEYVITKEGVFGVER
;
A
#
# COMPACT_ATOMS: atom_id res chain seq x y z
N MET A 1 -16.12 -11.45 -7.40
CA MET A 1 -14.85 -10.79 -7.02
C MET A 1 -13.87 -11.85 -6.59
N ILE A 2 -12.58 -11.69 -6.89
CA ILE A 2 -11.49 -12.56 -6.43
C ILE A 2 -10.54 -11.71 -5.58
N VAL A 3 -10.14 -12.21 -4.42
CA VAL A 3 -9.18 -11.54 -3.53
C VAL A 3 -7.97 -12.46 -3.32
N ILE A 4 -6.76 -11.94 -3.54
CA ILE A 4 -5.50 -12.63 -3.31
C ILE A 4 -4.74 -11.87 -2.23
N ASP A 5 -4.67 -12.44 -1.03
CA ASP A 5 -3.94 -11.90 0.11
C ASP A 5 -2.84 -12.88 0.54
N SER A 6 -1.55 -12.63 0.30
CA SER A 6 -0.95 -11.53 -0.49
C SER A 6 -0.12 -12.10 -1.63
N ILE A 7 -0.11 -11.42 -2.78
CA ILE A 7 0.72 -11.86 -3.91
C ILE A 7 2.22 -11.77 -3.60
N ALA A 8 2.61 -10.86 -2.71
CA ALA A 8 4.01 -10.67 -2.33
C ALA A 8 4.55 -11.75 -1.38
N ALA A 9 3.69 -12.58 -0.78
CA ALA A 9 4.14 -13.72 0.01
C ALA A 9 4.95 -14.72 -0.82
N LEU A 10 4.59 -14.94 -2.09
CA LEU A 10 5.26 -15.87 -2.99
C LEU A 10 6.74 -15.50 -3.24
N PHE A 11 7.08 -14.21 -3.18
CA PHE A 11 8.37 -13.71 -3.66
C PHE A 11 9.38 -13.40 -2.56
N ARG A 12 8.98 -13.52 -1.28
CA ARG A 12 9.81 -13.15 -0.13
C ARG A 12 11.01 -14.06 0.10
N SER A 13 10.85 -15.36 -0.12
CA SER A 13 11.90 -16.36 0.16
C SER A 13 12.37 -17.12 -1.08
N GLU A 14 11.63 -17.04 -2.19
CA GLU A 14 11.92 -17.85 -3.38
C GLU A 14 13.08 -17.34 -4.23
N PHE A 15 13.49 -16.07 -4.08
CA PHE A 15 14.59 -15.56 -4.90
C PHE A 15 15.55 -14.63 -4.16
N GLU A 16 16.78 -14.60 -4.63
CA GLU A 16 17.82 -13.74 -4.10
C GLU A 16 17.82 -12.37 -4.79
N ASN A 17 18.58 -11.42 -4.25
CA ASN A 17 18.73 -10.10 -4.85
C ASN A 17 19.84 -10.08 -5.92
N ASN A 18 19.78 -11.03 -6.86
CA ASN A 18 20.71 -11.13 -8.00
C ASN A 18 19.96 -10.88 -9.32
N ALA A 19 20.70 -10.51 -10.38
CA ALA A 19 20.10 -10.11 -11.66
C ALA A 19 19.32 -11.25 -12.36
N CYS A 20 19.77 -12.49 -12.21
CA CYS A 20 19.14 -13.67 -12.79
C CYS A 20 17.74 -13.89 -12.18
N ASP A 21 17.67 -13.84 -10.86
CA ASP A 21 16.44 -14.01 -10.10
C ASP A 21 15.49 -12.82 -10.25
N LEU A 22 16.03 -11.60 -10.39
CA LEU A 22 15.22 -10.44 -10.75
C LEU A 22 14.52 -10.64 -12.10
N LYS A 23 15.22 -11.17 -13.11
CA LYS A 23 14.61 -11.48 -14.41
C LYS A 23 13.49 -12.51 -14.28
N LYS A 24 13.73 -13.62 -13.57
CA LYS A 24 12.71 -14.66 -13.33
C LYS A 24 11.48 -14.11 -12.60
N ARG A 25 11.69 -13.26 -11.59
CA ARG A 25 10.62 -12.55 -10.85
C ARG A 25 9.78 -11.70 -11.80
N CYS A 26 10.41 -10.89 -12.65
CA CYS A 26 9.73 -10.07 -13.64
C CYS A 26 8.88 -10.92 -14.59
N ASP A 27 9.44 -11.99 -15.14
CA ASP A 27 8.72 -12.89 -16.05
C ASP A 27 7.49 -13.52 -15.36
N LEU A 28 7.64 -13.92 -14.09
CA LEU A 28 6.54 -14.47 -13.30
C LEU A 28 5.45 -13.42 -13.02
N PHE A 29 5.81 -12.17 -12.71
CA PHE A 29 4.84 -11.07 -12.57
C PHE A 29 4.02 -10.84 -13.83
N PHE A 30 4.65 -10.83 -15.01
CA PHE A 30 3.94 -10.67 -16.27
C PHE A 30 2.97 -11.83 -16.54
N ARG A 31 3.40 -13.06 -16.28
CA ARG A 31 2.55 -14.25 -16.47
C ARG A 31 1.35 -14.26 -15.51
N ILE A 32 1.59 -14.01 -14.22
CA ILE A 32 0.52 -13.96 -13.21
C ILE A 32 -0.46 -12.85 -13.55
N SER A 33 0.02 -11.63 -13.83
CA SER A 33 -0.86 -10.51 -14.14
C SER A 33 -1.67 -10.73 -15.42
N ALA A 34 -1.08 -11.31 -16.47
CA ALA A 34 -1.80 -11.68 -17.68
C ALA A 34 -2.91 -12.71 -17.39
N CYS A 35 -2.63 -13.72 -16.59
CA CYS A 35 -3.61 -14.73 -16.18
C CYS A 35 -4.77 -14.09 -15.39
N LEU A 36 -4.46 -13.27 -14.37
CA LEU A 36 -5.46 -12.59 -13.55
C LEU A 36 -6.34 -11.63 -14.38
N LYS A 37 -5.74 -10.88 -15.31
CA LYS A 37 -6.48 -10.03 -16.26
C LYS A 37 -7.36 -10.87 -17.20
N GLY A 38 -6.88 -12.02 -17.65
CA GLY A 38 -7.65 -12.97 -18.46
C GLY A 38 -8.88 -13.49 -17.73
N ILE A 39 -8.73 -13.89 -16.45
CA ILE A 39 -9.82 -14.32 -15.58
C ILE A 39 -10.83 -13.17 -15.37
N ALA A 40 -10.33 -11.98 -15.01
CA ALA A 40 -11.17 -10.79 -14.81
C ALA A 40 -12.02 -10.48 -16.05
N LYS A 41 -11.40 -10.49 -17.24
CA LYS A 41 -12.10 -10.24 -18.52
C LYS A 41 -13.08 -11.34 -18.87
N ARG A 42 -12.69 -12.61 -18.70
CA ARG A 42 -13.52 -13.77 -19.09
C ARG A 42 -14.78 -13.87 -18.26
N PHE A 43 -14.69 -13.62 -16.96
CA PHE A 43 -15.81 -13.80 -16.03
C PHE A 43 -16.45 -12.47 -15.59
N GLY A 44 -15.94 -11.32 -16.06
CA GLY A 44 -16.46 -10.00 -15.67
C GLY A 44 -16.31 -9.70 -14.18
N VAL A 45 -15.25 -10.23 -13.53
CA VAL A 45 -15.04 -10.09 -12.08
C VAL A 45 -13.90 -9.12 -11.76
N ALA A 46 -14.04 -8.37 -10.67
CA ALA A 46 -12.94 -7.62 -10.08
C ALA A 46 -11.94 -8.57 -9.41
N VAL A 47 -10.64 -8.33 -9.63
CA VAL A 47 -9.53 -9.03 -8.97
C VAL A 47 -8.78 -8.02 -8.10
N VAL A 48 -8.75 -8.27 -6.80
CA VAL A 48 -8.05 -7.45 -5.80
C VAL A 48 -6.87 -8.26 -5.28
N VAL A 49 -5.70 -7.63 -5.25
CA VAL A 49 -4.46 -8.24 -4.80
C VAL A 49 -3.85 -7.36 -3.72
N THR A 50 -3.45 -7.96 -2.59
CA THR A 50 -2.71 -7.23 -1.56
C THR A 50 -1.22 -7.36 -1.80
N ASN A 51 -0.51 -6.28 -1.53
CA ASN A 51 0.95 -6.23 -1.57
C ASN A 51 1.42 -5.63 -0.25
N GLN A 52 2.44 -6.22 0.35
CA GLN A 52 3.06 -5.62 1.51
C GLN A 52 3.98 -4.46 1.13
N VAL A 53 4.36 -3.71 2.16
CA VAL A 53 5.34 -2.64 2.07
C VAL A 53 6.65 -3.05 2.74
N VAL A 54 7.74 -2.44 2.30
CA VAL A 54 9.06 -2.52 2.94
C VAL A 54 9.47 -1.12 3.39
N ASP A 55 10.25 -1.06 4.45
CA ASP A 55 10.78 0.20 4.97
C ASP A 55 11.85 0.73 4.02
N LEU A 56 11.76 2.03 3.73
CA LEU A 56 12.74 2.73 2.94
C LEU A 56 13.65 3.53 3.87
N MET A 57 14.84 2.97 4.13
CA MET A 57 15.89 3.69 4.84
C MET A 57 16.62 4.58 3.84
N ASP A 58 16.68 5.89 4.11
CA ASP A 58 17.40 6.86 3.30
C ASP A 58 18.53 7.43 4.15
N ASP A 59 19.78 7.12 3.78
CA ASP A 59 20.98 7.56 4.49
C ASP A 59 21.46 8.96 4.03
N GLY A 60 20.57 9.78 3.46
CA GLY A 60 20.89 11.16 3.05
C GLY A 60 21.83 11.23 1.82
N GLY A 61 22.01 10.12 1.11
CA GLY A 61 22.80 10.03 -0.11
C GLY A 61 21.91 10.09 -1.35
N THR A 62 22.21 11.02 -2.25
CA THR A 62 21.60 11.23 -3.57
C THR A 62 21.41 9.94 -4.37
N SER A 63 20.31 9.21 -4.17
CA SER A 63 19.72 8.20 -5.07
C SER A 63 18.49 7.59 -4.40
N GLY A 64 17.51 8.43 -4.06
CA GLY A 64 16.19 7.91 -3.74
C GLY A 64 15.67 7.14 -4.96
N VAL A 65 15.67 5.80 -4.89
CA VAL A 65 15.14 4.93 -5.93
C VAL A 65 13.67 5.29 -6.13
N ARG A 66 13.38 6.07 -7.18
CA ARG A 66 12.01 6.44 -7.56
C ARG A 66 11.27 5.19 -8.00
N VAL A 67 10.47 4.60 -7.11
CA VAL A 67 9.56 3.50 -7.48
C VAL A 67 8.28 4.10 -8.09
N GLY A 68 8.40 4.61 -9.31
CA GLY A 68 7.29 5.11 -10.13
C GLY A 68 7.06 6.62 -9.98
N ASN A 69 5.80 7.04 -10.16
CA ASN A 69 5.40 8.46 -10.23
C ASN A 69 5.16 9.13 -8.87
N ILE A 70 5.25 8.39 -7.77
CA ILE A 70 5.03 8.93 -6.43
C ILE A 70 6.37 8.94 -5.75
N GLU A 71 6.78 10.13 -5.31
CA GLU A 71 8.07 10.32 -4.66
C GLU A 71 8.18 9.33 -3.51
N TRP A 72 7.25 9.37 -2.54
CA TRP A 72 7.30 8.49 -1.38
C TRP A 72 5.94 8.27 -0.68
N LEU A 73 5.75 7.15 0.04
CA LEU A 73 4.49 6.80 0.75
C LEU A 73 4.71 6.62 2.25
N TRP A 74 4.07 7.42 3.12
CA TRP A 74 4.25 7.37 4.58
C TRP A 74 3.18 6.53 5.28
N SER A 75 3.60 5.74 6.26
CA SER A 75 2.70 5.06 7.19
C SER A 75 3.38 4.83 8.53
N SER A 76 2.65 5.08 9.61
CA SER A 76 3.10 4.90 11.00
C SER A 76 4.43 5.61 11.29
N GLY A 77 4.58 6.84 10.78
CA GLY A 77 5.80 7.65 10.93
C GLY A 77 7.01 7.19 10.11
N ARG A 78 6.86 6.20 9.23
CA ARG A 78 7.96 5.62 8.45
C ARG A 78 7.80 5.83 6.95
N ARG A 79 8.96 5.90 6.29
CA ARG A 79 9.05 5.85 4.83
C ARG A 79 8.87 4.43 4.34
N VAL A 80 7.91 4.21 3.44
CA VAL A 80 7.67 2.86 2.89
C VAL A 80 7.57 2.87 1.38
N CYS A 81 7.86 1.71 0.77
CA CYS A 81 7.63 1.46 -0.64
C CYS A 81 6.99 0.06 -0.87
N PRO A 82 6.30 -0.16 -2.00
CA PRO A 82 5.68 -1.46 -2.29
C PRO A 82 6.73 -2.56 -2.52
N ALA A 83 6.52 -3.76 -1.95
CA ALA A 83 7.54 -4.82 -1.94
C ALA A 83 7.88 -5.40 -3.32
N LEU A 84 6.96 -5.36 -4.29
CA LEU A 84 7.13 -5.98 -5.62
C LEU A 84 7.74 -5.06 -6.69
N GLY A 85 8.02 -3.81 -6.35
CA GLY A 85 8.73 -2.88 -7.23
C GLY A 85 8.02 -2.55 -8.55
N LEU A 86 8.81 -2.02 -9.49
CA LEU A 86 8.32 -1.43 -10.74
C LEU A 86 7.69 -2.44 -11.71
N SER A 87 8.26 -3.65 -11.82
CA SER A 87 7.78 -4.68 -12.74
C SER A 87 6.34 -5.05 -12.45
N TRP A 88 5.99 -5.20 -11.16
CA TRP A 88 4.61 -5.42 -10.75
C TRP A 88 3.75 -4.16 -10.89
N ALA A 89 4.29 -2.98 -10.55
CA ALA A 89 3.56 -1.72 -10.62
C ALA A 89 3.02 -1.41 -12.04
N ASN A 90 3.74 -1.82 -13.09
CA ASN A 90 3.32 -1.67 -14.48
C ASN A 90 2.24 -2.68 -14.91
N CYS A 91 2.03 -3.74 -14.13
CA CYS A 91 1.07 -4.78 -14.46
C CYS A 91 -0.34 -4.49 -13.96
N VAL A 92 -0.51 -3.62 -12.97
CA VAL A 92 -1.80 -3.37 -12.30
C VAL A 92 -2.53 -2.16 -12.87
N ASN A 93 -3.86 -2.20 -12.89
CA ASN A 93 -4.68 -1.10 -13.43
C ASN A 93 -4.88 0.02 -12.40
N THR A 94 -5.00 -0.33 -11.13
CA THR A 94 -5.26 0.62 -10.04
C THR A 94 -4.44 0.20 -8.82
N ARG A 95 -3.83 1.16 -8.15
CA ARG A 95 -3.09 0.98 -6.90
C ARG A 95 -3.74 1.85 -5.83
N LEU A 96 -4.08 1.19 -4.73
CA LEU A 96 -4.58 1.84 -3.52
C LEU A 96 -3.54 1.65 -2.42
N PHE A 97 -3.32 2.68 -1.62
CA PHE A 97 -2.40 2.65 -0.49
C PHE A 97 -3.18 2.92 0.80
N LEU A 98 -3.02 2.04 1.78
CA LEU A 98 -3.64 2.17 3.10
C LEU A 98 -2.56 2.67 4.06
N SER A 99 -2.76 3.84 4.63
CA SER A 99 -1.85 4.45 5.59
C SER A 99 -2.47 4.49 6.99
N MET A 100 -1.61 4.49 8.01
CA MET A 100 -1.99 4.77 9.39
C MET A 100 -1.15 5.96 9.87
N CYS A 101 -1.78 6.94 10.51
CA CYS A 101 -1.09 7.97 11.28
C CYS A 101 -1.49 7.85 12.76
N GLU A 102 -0.53 8.00 13.67
CA GLU A 102 -0.81 8.15 15.08
C GLU A 102 -1.15 9.62 15.35
N MET A 103 -2.33 9.87 15.91
CA MET A 103 -2.77 11.20 16.30
C MET A 103 -2.60 11.31 17.82
N VAL A 104 -1.93 12.38 18.26
CA VAL A 104 -1.92 12.76 19.68
C VAL A 104 -3.01 13.81 19.84
N GLU A 105 -4.15 13.43 20.37
CA GLU A 105 -5.19 14.40 20.72
C GLU A 105 -4.83 15.04 22.07
N GLY A 106 -4.41 16.30 22.02
CA GLY A 106 -4.25 17.13 23.22
C GLY A 106 -5.62 17.54 23.72
N VAL A 107 -6.00 17.06 24.91
CA VAL A 107 -7.17 17.59 25.62
C VAL A 107 -6.85 19.01 26.05
N GLY A 108 -7.77 19.94 25.77
CA GLY A 108 -7.56 21.38 25.86
C GLY A 108 -7.11 21.90 27.23
N GLU A 109 -6.66 23.15 27.20
CA GLU A 109 -6.34 23.99 28.36
C GLU A 109 -7.47 23.95 29.41
N GLY A 110 -7.34 23.05 30.38
CA GLY A 110 -8.26 22.89 31.49
C GLY A 110 -7.48 22.35 32.67
N LEU A 111 -7.16 23.23 33.60
CA LEU A 111 -6.47 22.95 34.87
C LEU A 111 -7.13 21.77 35.60
N GLY A 112 -6.46 20.63 35.64
CA GLY A 112 -6.92 19.43 36.32
C GLY A 112 -5.95 18.27 36.08
N ASP A 113 -5.13 18.01 37.09
CA ASP A 113 -4.14 16.95 37.20
C ASP A 113 -4.69 15.57 36.74
N ASP A 114 -3.86 14.81 36.02
CA ASP A 114 -4.10 13.47 35.42
C ASP A 114 -4.69 13.38 33.99
N GLY A 115 -4.20 14.24 33.08
CA GLY A 115 -4.54 14.22 31.65
C GLY A 115 -4.10 12.95 30.91
N PHE A 116 -4.99 11.97 30.81
CA PHE A 116 -4.81 10.77 29.98
C PHE A 116 -4.69 11.15 28.49
N MET A 117 -3.48 11.17 27.94
CA MET A 117 -3.27 11.37 26.50
C MET A 117 -3.93 10.24 25.71
N ARG A 118 -4.98 10.55 24.96
CA ARG A 118 -5.60 9.59 24.04
C ARG A 118 -4.80 9.54 22.75
N ARG A 119 -4.08 8.43 22.53
CA ARG A 119 -3.51 8.09 21.22
C ARG A 119 -4.61 7.58 20.31
N GLY A 120 -5.02 8.40 19.35
CA GLY A 120 -5.91 8.02 18.27
C GLY A 120 -5.12 7.39 17.11
N LYS A 121 -5.75 6.50 16.34
CA LYS A 121 -5.21 6.00 15.07
C LYS A 121 -6.09 6.50 13.94
N ARG A 122 -5.54 7.33 13.07
CA ARG A 122 -6.20 7.77 11.83
C ARG A 122 -5.77 6.86 10.69
N ARG A 123 -6.72 6.41 9.88
CA ARG A 123 -6.44 5.57 8.71
C ARG A 123 -6.96 6.24 7.47
N GLU A 124 -6.11 6.26 6.45
CA GLU A 124 -6.46 6.84 5.16
C GLU A 124 -6.26 5.79 4.05
N LEU A 125 -7.17 5.82 3.08
CA LEU A 125 -7.06 5.09 1.82
C LEU A 125 -6.74 6.10 0.72
N HIS A 126 -5.64 5.90 0.02
CA HIS A 126 -5.17 6.80 -1.05
C HIS A 126 -5.25 6.10 -2.40
N VAL A 127 -5.84 6.78 -3.40
CA VAL A 127 -5.72 6.39 -4.81
C VAL A 127 -4.37 6.87 -5.32
N VAL A 128 -3.38 5.98 -5.25
CA VAL A 128 -1.99 6.29 -5.62
C VAL A 128 -1.76 6.17 -7.13
N PHE A 129 -2.54 5.34 -7.82
CA PHE A 129 -2.52 5.29 -9.28
C PHE A 129 -3.82 4.71 -9.83
N ALA A 130 -4.40 5.37 -10.83
CA ALA A 130 -5.43 4.82 -11.69
C ALA A 130 -5.42 5.59 -13.02
N PRO A 131 -5.69 4.96 -14.18
CA PRO A 131 -5.73 5.66 -15.46
C PRO A 131 -6.93 6.60 -15.59
N HIS A 132 -7.96 6.43 -14.76
CA HIS A 132 -9.25 7.12 -14.88
C HIS A 132 -9.61 7.97 -13.65
N LEU A 133 -8.75 8.00 -12.62
CA LEU A 133 -8.98 8.79 -11.41
C LEU A 133 -7.72 9.58 -11.03
N PRO A 134 -7.86 10.86 -10.64
CA PRO A 134 -6.78 11.60 -10.03
C PRO A 134 -6.45 11.04 -8.65
N TYR A 135 -5.32 11.48 -8.10
CA TYR A 135 -5.03 11.25 -6.69
C TYR A 135 -6.16 11.79 -5.80
N SER A 136 -6.61 10.95 -4.88
CA SER A 136 -7.61 11.29 -3.87
C SER A 136 -7.41 10.41 -2.64
N CYS A 137 -7.89 10.86 -1.49
CA CYS A 137 -7.88 10.06 -0.27
C CYS A 137 -9.18 10.19 0.52
N CYS A 138 -9.49 9.16 1.29
CA CYS A 138 -10.59 9.18 2.25
C CYS A 138 -10.17 8.49 3.56
N GLU A 139 -10.86 8.84 4.64
CA GLU A 139 -10.64 8.26 5.95
C GLU A 139 -11.58 7.08 6.19
N TYR A 140 -11.09 6.10 6.93
CA TYR A 140 -11.89 4.95 7.32
C TYR A 140 -11.58 4.52 8.75
N VAL A 141 -12.54 3.84 9.36
CA VAL A 141 -12.40 3.19 10.66
C VAL A 141 -12.63 1.70 10.52
N ILE A 142 -11.98 0.93 11.40
CA ILE A 142 -12.18 -0.51 11.49
C ILE A 142 -12.87 -0.76 12.83
N THR A 143 -14.10 -1.28 12.78
CA THR A 143 -14.88 -1.69 13.94
C THR A 143 -15.05 -3.20 13.96
N LYS A 144 -15.79 -3.74 14.93
CA LYS A 144 -16.07 -5.19 14.97
C LYS A 144 -17.00 -5.62 13.83
N GLU A 145 -17.76 -4.69 13.28
CA GLU A 145 -18.75 -4.89 12.23
C GLU A 145 -18.12 -4.79 10.83
N GLY A 146 -16.91 -4.24 10.70
CA GLY A 146 -16.20 -4.14 9.43
C GLY A 146 -15.44 -2.83 9.24
N VAL A 147 -15.33 -2.41 7.98
CA VAL A 147 -14.63 -1.19 7.56
C VAL A 147 -15.64 -0.15 7.11
N PHE A 148 -15.58 1.05 7.70
CA PHE A 148 -16.54 2.13 7.45
C PHE A 148 -15.80 3.41 7.06
N GLY A 149 -16.35 4.15 6.09
CA GLY A 149 -15.87 5.49 5.76
C GLY A 149 -16.23 6.48 6.86
N VAL A 150 -15.38 7.50 7.05
CA VAL A 150 -15.68 8.65 7.91
C VAL A 150 -16.18 9.78 7.03
N GLU A 151 -17.43 10.22 7.22
CA GLU A 151 -17.93 11.43 6.56
C GLU A 151 -17.22 12.67 7.11
N ARG A 152 -16.82 13.58 6.23
CA ARG A 152 -16.20 14.87 6.58
C ARG A 152 -17.24 15.97 6.61
#